data_AF-A0AAJ5QHB3-F1
#
_entry.id   AF-A0AAJ5QHB3-F1
#
_cell.length_a   1.000
_cell.length_b   1.000
_cell.length_c   1.000
_cell.angle_alpha   90.00
_cell.angle_beta   90.00
_cell.angle_gamma   90.00
#
_symmetry.space_group_name_H-M   'P 1'
#
loop_
_entity.id
_entity.type
_entity.pdbx_description
1 polymer ?
#
loop_
_entity_poly.entity_id
_entity_poly.type
_entity_poly.pdbx_seq_one_letter_code
_entity_poly.pdbx_strand_id
1 'polypeptide(L)'
;MNSTDTSTASVTLHNPSSCTCGRIIWLSMNCDFFAMSLGTHESDARIEAKLGSACSGVQFRPENLKEAVADVFWQMWNLWEPAEGIKVTG
;
A
#
# COMPACT_ATOMS: atom_id res chain seq x y z
N MET A 1 -15.99 39.53 -24.65
CA MET A 1 -15.21 38.30 -24.41
C MET A 1 -14.68 38.36 -23.00
N ASN A 2 -15.21 37.54 -22.10
CA ASN A 2 -14.62 37.33 -20.78
C ASN A 2 -14.88 35.85 -20.44
N SER A 3 -13.96 34.99 -20.90
CA SER A 3 -13.97 33.59 -20.51
C SER A 3 -13.38 33.53 -19.11
N THR A 4 -14.25 33.48 -18.11
CA THR A 4 -13.85 33.15 -16.75
C THR A 4 -13.43 31.69 -16.75
N ASP A 5 -12.13 31.44 -16.96
CA ASP A 5 -11.52 30.14 -16.71
C ASP A 5 -11.72 29.81 -15.24
N THR A 6 -12.83 29.13 -14.95
CA THR A 6 -13.04 28.45 -13.69
C THR A 6 -12.06 27.30 -13.72
N SER A 7 -10.85 27.53 -13.20
CA SER A 7 -9.88 26.48 -12.97
C SER A 7 -10.51 25.55 -11.93
N THR A 8 -11.16 24.50 -12.42
CA THR A 8 -11.65 23.41 -11.58
C THR A 8 -10.40 22.79 -10.97
N ALA A 9 -10.07 23.19 -9.74
CA ALA A 9 -8.94 22.64 -9.02
C ALA A 9 -9.11 21.12 -8.99
N SER A 10 -8.23 20.40 -9.68
CA SER A 10 -8.27 18.94 -9.70
C SER A 10 -7.86 18.44 -8.33
N VAL A 11 -8.79 17.86 -7.59
CA VAL A 11 -8.49 17.18 -6.34
C VAL A 11 -8.03 15.77 -6.66
N THR A 12 -6.81 15.43 -6.25
CA THR A 12 -6.30 14.05 -6.35
C THR A 12 -7.02 13.16 -5.33
N LEU A 13 -7.59 12.05 -5.80
CA LEU A 13 -8.21 11.03 -4.96
C LEU A 13 -7.31 9.79 -4.95
N HIS A 14 -6.84 9.39 -3.77
CA HIS A 14 -6.02 8.20 -3.58
C HIS A 14 -6.90 7.02 -3.22
N ASN A 15 -7.02 6.08 -4.16
CA ASN A 15 -7.78 4.84 -3.97
C ASN A 15 -6.85 3.69 -3.59
N PRO A 16 -7.27 2.82 -2.65
CA PRO A 16 -6.51 1.64 -2.30
C PRO A 16 -6.42 0.69 -3.50
N SER A 17 -5.27 0.05 -3.69
CA SER A 17 -5.08 -0.88 -4.79
C SER A 17 -5.91 -2.15 -4.63
N SER A 18 -6.58 -2.58 -5.71
CA SER A 18 -7.49 -3.73 -5.72
C SER A 18 -6.81 -5.08 -5.99
N CYS A 19 -5.63 -5.11 -6.61
CA CYS A 19 -4.88 -6.36 -6.88
C CYS A 19 -3.69 -6.53 -5.92
N THR A 20 -3.32 -7.79 -5.64
CA THR A 20 -2.12 -8.14 -4.88
C THR A 20 -0.87 -7.46 -5.45
N CYS A 21 -0.74 -7.45 -6.78
CA CYS A 21 0.34 -6.78 -7.49
C CYS A 21 0.50 -5.30 -7.13
N GLY A 22 -0.61 -4.55 -7.20
CA GLY A 22 -0.61 -3.12 -6.98
C GLY A 22 -0.44 -2.78 -5.50
N ARG A 23 -0.87 -3.66 -4.59
CA ARG A 23 -0.56 -3.53 -3.16
C ARG A 23 0.93 -3.71 -2.87
N ILE A 24 1.59 -4.68 -3.50
CA ILE A 24 3.05 -4.87 -3.40
C ILE A 24 3.78 -3.63 -3.93
N ILE A 25 3.40 -3.13 -5.11
CA ILE A 25 3.98 -1.92 -5.69
C ILE A 25 3.78 -0.72 -4.75
N TRP A 26 2.57 -0.56 -4.22
CA TRP A 26 2.27 0.53 -3.30
C TRP A 26 3.11 0.45 -2.03
N LEU A 27 3.23 -0.73 -1.41
CA LEU A 27 4.09 -0.96 -0.24
C LEU A 27 5.54 -0.61 -0.56
N SER A 28 6.06 -1.04 -1.71
CA SER A 28 7.42 -0.72 -2.15
C SER A 28 7.67 0.77 -2.39
N MET A 29 6.64 1.54 -2.75
CA MET A 29 6.77 2.96 -3.10
C MET A 29 6.52 3.92 -1.93
N ASN A 30 5.70 3.50 -0.95
CA ASN A 30 5.20 4.41 0.08
C ASN A 30 5.67 4.06 1.49
N CYS A 31 6.20 2.86 1.72
CA CYS A 31 6.82 2.50 3.00
C CYS A 31 8.29 2.91 3.01
N ASP A 32 8.80 3.32 4.18
CA ASP A 32 10.23 3.61 4.39
C ASP A 32 11.10 2.36 4.18
N PHE A 33 10.50 1.19 4.44
CA PHE A 33 11.09 -0.11 4.17
C PHE A 33 10.01 -1.09 3.73
N PHE A 34 10.33 -1.90 2.73
CA PHE A 34 9.52 -3.03 2.31
C PHE A 34 10.43 -4.18 1.87
N ALA A 35 10.18 -5.37 2.38
CA ALA A 35 10.84 -6.60 1.96
C ALA A 35 9.82 -7.74 1.87
N MET A 36 9.97 -8.56 0.84
CA MET A 36 9.16 -9.76 0.67
C MET A 36 10.04 -10.90 0.17
N SER A 37 9.97 -12.03 0.85
CA SER A 37 10.58 -13.30 0.45
C SER A 37 9.48 -14.33 0.33
N LEU A 38 9.39 -15.04 -0.79
CA LEU A 38 8.41 -16.11 -0.97
C LEU A 38 8.88 -17.46 -0.38
N GLY A 39 10.08 -17.49 0.20
CA GLY A 39 10.69 -18.72 0.69
C GLY A 39 10.95 -19.73 -0.43
N THR A 40 11.43 -20.90 -0.03
CA THR A 40 11.39 -22.12 -0.84
C THR A 40 10.42 -23.09 -0.18
N HIS A 41 10.14 -24.23 -0.81
CA HIS A 41 9.10 -25.20 -0.44
C HIS A 41 9.13 -25.71 1.03
N GLU A 42 10.20 -25.40 1.78
CA GLU A 42 10.49 -25.83 3.16
C GLU A 42 10.54 -24.65 4.17
N SER A 43 10.44 -23.39 3.71
CA SER A 43 10.57 -22.20 4.54
C SER A 43 9.39 -21.26 4.38
N ASP A 44 8.88 -20.75 5.49
CA ASP A 44 7.78 -19.78 5.47
C ASP A 44 8.21 -18.51 4.72
N ALA A 45 7.35 -18.08 3.79
CA ALA A 45 7.46 -16.79 3.14
C ALA A 45 7.30 -15.69 4.19
N ARG A 46 7.88 -14.52 3.95
CA ARG A 46 7.84 -13.38 4.86
C ARG A 46 7.61 -12.07 4.12
N ILE A 47 6.74 -11.22 4.66
CA ILE A 47 6.61 -9.82 4.27
C ILE A 47 6.95 -8.97 5.49
N GLU A 48 7.69 -7.90 5.26
CA GLU A 48 7.98 -6.84 6.24
C GLU A 48 7.76 -5.48 5.59
N ALA A 49 7.10 -4.57 6.30
CA ALA A 49 6.91 -3.19 5.88
C ALA A 49 7.03 -2.25 7.08
N LYS A 50 7.60 -1.06 6.85
CA LYS A 50 7.74 0.00 7.86
C LYS A 50 7.26 1.33 7.30
N LEU A 51 6.46 2.05 8.07
CA LEU A 51 6.00 3.40 7.75
C LEU A 51 6.07 4.27 9.01
N GLY A 52 7.03 5.20 9.05
CA GLY A 52 7.36 5.98 10.23
C GLY A 52 7.76 5.08 11.41
N SER A 53 7.02 5.17 12.51
CA SER A 53 7.21 4.31 13.69
C SER A 53 6.48 2.97 13.61
N ALA A 54 5.59 2.78 12.62
CA ALA A 54 4.83 1.55 12.48
C ALA A 54 5.64 0.49 11.72
N CYS A 55 5.53 -0.76 12.16
CA CYS A 55 6.17 -1.91 11.55
C CYS A 55 5.15 -3.05 11.49
N SER A 56 5.08 -3.73 10.34
CA SER A 56 4.30 -4.95 10.16
C SER A 56 5.18 -6.02 9.54
N GLY A 57 5.15 -7.20 10.13
CA GLY A 57 5.89 -8.36 9.64
C GLY A 57 5.03 -9.61 9.80
N VAL A 58 4.88 -10.38 8.72
CA VAL A 58 4.09 -11.61 8.73
C VAL A 58 4.86 -12.73 8.04
N GLN A 59 4.89 -13.90 8.68
CA GLN A 59 5.27 -15.16 8.05
C GLN A 59 4.01 -15.85 7.52
N PHE A 60 4.10 -16.39 6.31
CA PHE A 60 2.96 -17.01 5.62
C PHE A 60 3.43 -18.15 4.73
N ARG A 61 2.51 -19.06 4.38
CA ARG A 61 2.76 -20.04 3.33
C ARG A 61 2.53 -19.42 1.96
N PRO A 62 3.29 -19.79 0.91
CA PRO A 62 3.17 -19.18 -0.42
C PRO A 62 1.74 -19.15 -0.99
N GLU A 63 0.89 -20.13 -0.66
CA GLU A 63 -0.50 -20.19 -1.12
C GLU A 63 -1.36 -19.03 -0.56
N ASN A 64 -0.96 -18.46 0.59
CA ASN A 64 -1.66 -17.36 1.27
C ASN A 64 -1.08 -15.99 0.93
N LEU A 65 -0.32 -15.87 -0.17
CA LEU A 65 0.33 -14.61 -0.57
C LEU A 65 -0.68 -13.46 -0.70
N LYS A 66 -1.85 -13.73 -1.26
CA LYS A 66 -2.87 -12.70 -1.50
C LYS A 66 -3.36 -12.09 -0.19
N GLU A 67 -3.66 -12.94 0.79
CA GLU A 67 -4.16 -12.56 2.11
C GLU A 67 -3.06 -11.86 2.91
N ALA A 68 -1.84 -12.41 2.94
CA ALA A 68 -0.71 -11.82 3.65
C ALA A 68 -0.35 -10.41 3.14
N VAL A 69 -0.33 -10.22 1.81
CA VAL A 69 -0.13 -8.89 1.20
C VAL A 69 -1.28 -7.95 1.54
N ALA A 70 -2.52 -8.43 1.51
CA ALA A 70 -3.69 -7.61 1.83
C ALA A 70 -3.63 -7.06 3.25
N ASP A 71 -3.28 -7.92 4.22
CA ASP A 71 -3.23 -7.56 5.63
C ASP A 71 -2.16 -6.51 5.91
N VAL A 72 -0.94 -6.72 5.39
CA VAL A 72 0.15 -5.74 5.53
C VAL A 72 -0.19 -4.43 4.82
N PHE A 73 -0.75 -4.51 3.60
CA PHE A 73 -1.17 -3.34 2.86
C PHE A 73 -2.18 -2.50 3.63
N TRP A 74 -3.25 -3.10 4.17
CA TRP A 74 -4.28 -2.33 4.87
C TRP A 74 -3.77 -1.71 6.18
N GLN A 75 -2.88 -2.41 6.89
CA GLN A 75 -2.21 -1.83 8.06
C GLN A 75 -1.43 -0.57 7.68
N MET A 76 -0.65 -0.62 6.59
CA MET A 76 0.16 0.52 6.15
C MET A 76 -0.69 1.62 5.52
N TRP A 77 -1.68 1.29 4.70
CA TRP A 77 -2.60 2.23 4.05
C TRP A 77 -3.37 3.07 5.08
N ASN A 78 -3.86 2.43 6.13
CA ASN A 78 -4.63 3.12 7.16
C ASN A 78 -3.77 4.12 7.95
N LEU A 79 -2.45 3.86 8.05
CA LEU A 79 -1.50 4.74 8.73
C LEU A 79 -0.87 5.79 7.82
N TRP A 80 -0.88 5.57 6.50
CA TRP A 80 -0.30 6.48 5.52
C TRP A 80 -1.16 7.70 5.29
N GLU A 81 -0.61 8.89 5.45
CA GLU A 81 -1.28 10.13 5.10
C GLU A 81 -0.62 10.75 3.85
N PRO A 82 -1.38 10.99 2.76
CA PRO A 82 -0.82 11.64 1.58
C PRO A 82 -0.47 13.10 1.88
N ALA A 83 0.60 13.59 1.25
CA ALA A 83 0.98 15.01 1.36
C ALA A 83 -0.07 15.95 0.77
N GLU A 84 -0.83 15.47 -0.23
CA GLU A 84 -1.89 16.20 -0.91
C GLU A 84 -3.01 15.25 -1.39
N GLY A 85 -4.22 15.80 -1.55
CA GLY A 85 -5.38 15.04 -2.00
C GLY A 85 -6.14 14.34 -0.87
N ILE A 86 -7.10 13.51 -1.25
CA ILE A 86 -8.02 12.82 -0.32
C ILE A 86 -7.73 11.32 -0.37
N LYS A 87 -7.43 10.71 0.79
CA LYS A 87 -7.29 9.25 0.94
C LYS A 87 -8.65 8.61 1.18
N VAL A 88 -9.00 7.60 0.40
CA VAL A 88 -10.18 6.77 0.69
C VAL A 88 -9.83 5.74 1.76
N THR A 89 -10.54 5.78 2.88
CA THR A 89 -10.47 4.77 3.95
C THR A 89 -11.50 3.67 3.69
N GLY A 90 -11.12 2.41 3.94
CA GLY A 90 -11.99 1.24 3.84
C GLY A 90 -12.54 0.79 5.19
#